data_AF-A0A2V2EBR3-F1
#
_entry.id   AF-A0A2V2EBR3-F1
#
_cell.length_a   1.000
_cell.length_b   1.000
_cell.length_c   1.000
_cell.angle_alpha   90.00
_cell.angle_beta   90.00
_cell.angle_gamma   90.00
#
_symmetry.space_group_name_H-M   'P 1'
#
loop_
_entity.id
_entity.type
_entity.pdbx_description
1 polymer ?
#
loop_
_entity_poly.entity_id
_entity_poly.type
_entity_poly.pdbx_seq_one_letter_code
_entity_poly.pdbx_strand_id
1 'polypeptide(L)'
;MKKTILIILTLALALALCACIPALAMGWAYTPDPAPEYTVAVTKLDRVQTTTGTAYTPVPDKLATTGQVVYFSVRITDNDGNDVKGDIHLGDLEVLYIDGSIIAATVTGAHPTVTASIETATPADQLVYNGKLIVITGDTVTIDKLVFTRQNNVAVSVDIADGNLGDLSRALAALGMTIEDVYSGRIYMSDAALIANFGQRSRAEATAKWYADADAEVKPTVPDLPQTGDKTGIVGFALIAAAVFIIGVKKWVR
;
A
#
# COMPACT_ATOMS: atom_id res chain seq x y z
N MET A 1 -5.86 16.87 46.72
CA MET A 1 -5.87 17.32 45.31
C MET A 1 -5.06 16.47 44.33
N LYS A 2 -4.42 15.34 44.73
CA LYS A 2 -3.74 14.42 43.79
C LYS A 2 -4.61 13.23 43.31
N LYS A 3 -5.65 12.85 44.06
CA LYS A 3 -6.49 11.68 43.75
C LYS A 3 -7.67 11.97 42.79
N THR A 4 -8.11 13.23 42.69
CA THR A 4 -9.22 13.64 41.81
C THR A 4 -8.80 13.89 40.36
N ILE A 5 -7.54 14.30 40.12
CA ILE A 5 -7.02 14.53 38.76
C ILE A 5 -6.71 13.22 38.03
N LEU A 6 -6.30 12.18 38.76
CA LEU A 6 -6.03 10.86 38.17
C LEU A 6 -7.31 10.15 37.69
N ILE A 7 -8.44 10.37 38.39
CA ILE A 7 -9.75 9.79 38.05
C ILE A 7 -10.35 10.46 36.82
N ILE A 8 -10.18 11.77 36.65
CA ILE A 8 -10.68 12.48 35.46
C ILE A 8 -9.86 12.12 34.21
N LEU A 9 -8.55 11.94 34.35
CA LEU A 9 -7.68 11.54 33.23
C LEU A 9 -7.88 10.08 32.82
N THR A 10 -8.17 9.18 33.78
CA THR A 10 -8.51 7.77 33.47
C THR A 10 -9.93 7.61 32.95
N LEU A 11 -10.89 8.43 33.39
CA LEU A 11 -12.24 8.41 32.84
C LEU A 11 -12.32 9.03 31.43
N ALA A 12 -11.49 10.05 31.13
CA ALA A 12 -11.34 10.58 29.77
C ALA A 12 -10.58 9.62 28.84
N LEU A 13 -9.61 8.85 29.35
CA LEU A 13 -8.90 7.82 28.60
C LEU A 13 -9.77 6.57 28.37
N ALA A 14 -10.65 6.22 29.32
CA ALA A 14 -11.61 5.12 29.18
C ALA A 14 -12.82 5.50 28.31
N LEU A 15 -13.24 6.78 28.28
CA LEU A 15 -14.30 7.25 27.39
C LEU A 15 -13.79 7.53 25.96
N ALA A 16 -12.49 7.78 25.78
CA ALA A 16 -11.83 7.80 24.46
C ALA A 16 -11.60 6.38 23.88
N LEU A 17 -11.67 5.34 24.71
CA LEU A 17 -11.65 3.93 24.29
C LEU A 17 -13.05 3.37 23.94
N CYS A 18 -14.09 4.21 23.97
CA CYS A 18 -15.46 3.82 23.64
C CYS A 18 -16.04 4.55 22.41
N ALA A 19 -15.18 5.14 21.58
CA ALA A 19 -15.57 5.70 20.27
C ALA A 19 -14.69 5.21 19.10
N CYS A 20 -13.74 4.31 19.35
CA CYS A 20 -13.22 3.43 18.32
C CYS A 20 -13.82 2.05 18.55
N ILE A 21 -15.13 1.91 18.27
CA ILE A 21 -15.46 0.67 17.58
C ILE A 21 -14.54 0.75 16.35
N PRO A 22 -13.66 -0.24 16.07
CA PRO A 22 -13.32 -0.41 14.67
C PRO A 22 -14.66 -0.29 13.96
N ALA A 23 -14.77 0.51 12.91
CA ALA A 23 -15.74 0.11 11.93
C ALA A 23 -15.28 -1.30 11.51
N LEU A 24 -15.66 -2.32 12.29
CA LEU A 24 -16.15 -3.56 11.77
C LEU A 24 -17.22 -3.02 10.83
N ALA A 25 -16.81 -2.75 9.58
CA ALA A 25 -17.70 -2.87 8.47
C ALA A 25 -18.44 -4.15 8.81
N MET A 26 -19.74 -4.08 9.09
CA MET A 26 -20.53 -5.29 9.30
C MET A 26 -20.23 -6.13 8.06
N GLY A 27 -19.40 -7.15 8.27
CA GLY A 27 -18.55 -7.67 7.21
C GLY A 27 -19.47 -8.23 6.15
N TRP A 28 -19.35 -7.71 4.93
CA TRP A 28 -20.07 -8.30 3.83
C TRP A 28 -19.68 -9.78 3.81
N ALA A 29 -20.63 -10.70 3.70
CA ALA A 29 -20.36 -12.15 3.77
C ALA A 29 -19.65 -12.69 2.50
N TYR A 30 -19.02 -11.80 1.73
CA TYR A 30 -18.28 -12.11 0.53
C TYR A 30 -16.79 -12.22 0.84
N THR A 31 -16.19 -13.32 0.41
CA THR A 31 -14.75 -13.48 0.37
C THR A 31 -14.30 -13.27 -1.07
N PRO A 32 -13.55 -12.21 -1.39
CA PRO A 32 -12.95 -12.04 -2.70
C PRO A 32 -12.05 -13.21 -3.07
N ASP A 33 -11.83 -13.40 -4.37
CA ASP A 33 -10.78 -14.30 -4.86
C ASP A 33 -9.42 -13.92 -4.23
N PRO A 34 -8.47 -14.85 -4.10
CA PRO A 34 -7.16 -14.54 -3.56
C PRO A 34 -6.49 -13.45 -4.40
N ALA A 35 -5.91 -12.46 -3.71
CA ALA A 35 -5.20 -11.37 -4.37
C ALA A 35 -4.02 -11.94 -5.19
N PRO A 36 -3.66 -11.33 -6.34
CA PRO A 36 -2.54 -11.80 -7.16
C PRO A 36 -1.25 -11.78 -6.34
N GLU A 37 -0.46 -12.84 -6.36
CA GLU A 37 0.85 -12.82 -5.71
C GLU A 37 1.92 -12.41 -6.73
N TYR A 38 2.94 -11.70 -6.23
CA TYR A 38 4.05 -11.22 -7.03
C TYR A 38 5.37 -11.63 -6.38
N THR A 39 6.31 -12.06 -7.20
CA THR A 39 7.69 -12.30 -6.77
C THR A 39 8.57 -11.14 -7.23
N VAL A 40 9.27 -10.52 -6.29
CA VAL A 40 10.23 -9.44 -6.58
C VAL A 40 11.63 -9.92 -6.23
N ALA A 41 12.58 -9.74 -7.15
CA ALA A 41 13.98 -10.08 -6.96
C ALA A 41 14.87 -8.93 -7.41
N VAL A 42 15.81 -8.54 -6.54
CA VAL A 42 16.92 -7.65 -6.86
C VAL A 42 18.21 -8.43 -6.67
N THR A 43 18.95 -8.66 -7.76
CA THR A 43 20.18 -9.47 -7.74
C THR A 43 21.39 -8.57 -7.88
N LYS A 44 22.30 -8.60 -6.90
CA LYS A 44 23.61 -7.95 -7.03
C LYS A 44 24.52 -8.76 -7.95
N LEU A 45 25.24 -8.08 -8.82
CA LEU A 45 26.06 -8.70 -9.85
C LEU A 45 27.49 -8.16 -9.86
N ASP A 46 28.40 -9.03 -10.28
CA ASP A 46 29.75 -8.68 -10.65
C ASP A 46 29.98 -8.88 -12.13
N ARG A 47 30.71 -7.94 -12.74
CA ARG A 47 31.08 -8.00 -14.15
C ARG A 47 32.36 -8.83 -14.29
N VAL A 48 32.27 -9.94 -15.02
CA VAL A 48 33.38 -10.85 -15.31
C VAL A 48 33.71 -10.78 -16.79
N GLN A 49 34.98 -10.52 -17.12
CA GLN A 49 35.44 -10.60 -18.51
C GLN A 49 35.70 -12.07 -18.88
N THR A 50 35.14 -12.51 -20.00
CA THR A 50 35.37 -13.84 -20.56
C THR A 50 36.07 -13.72 -21.91
N THR A 51 36.62 -14.83 -22.40
CA THR A 51 37.28 -14.90 -23.72
C THR A 51 36.35 -14.54 -24.88
N THR A 52 35.03 -14.58 -24.68
CA THR A 52 33.99 -14.35 -25.69
C THR A 52 33.10 -13.13 -25.40
N GLY A 53 33.34 -12.38 -24.31
CA GLY A 53 32.56 -11.20 -24.00
C GLY A 53 32.53 -10.81 -22.51
N THR A 54 31.41 -10.20 -22.10
CA THR A 54 31.15 -9.83 -20.70
C THR A 54 30.09 -10.78 -20.12
N ALA A 55 30.36 -11.34 -18.94
CA ALA A 55 29.41 -12.12 -18.15
C ALA A 55 29.09 -11.40 -16.83
N TYR A 56 27.96 -11.75 -16.22
CA TYR A 56 27.56 -11.23 -14.92
C TYR A 56 27.25 -12.38 -13.96
N THR A 57 27.81 -12.34 -12.76
CA THR A 57 27.65 -13.39 -11.74
C THR A 57 27.02 -12.84 -10.46
N PRO A 58 26.07 -13.54 -9.82
CA PRO A 58 25.48 -13.13 -8.55
C PRO A 58 26.50 -13.00 -7.43
N VAL A 59 26.44 -11.90 -6.68
CA VAL A 59 27.33 -11.58 -5.55
C VAL A 59 26.53 -10.97 -4.39
N PRO A 60 25.73 -11.77 -3.66
CA PRO A 60 24.76 -11.27 -2.67
C PRO A 60 25.41 -10.45 -1.55
N ASP A 61 26.64 -10.79 -1.17
CA ASP A 61 27.36 -10.16 -0.06
C ASP A 61 28.22 -8.95 -0.49
N LYS A 62 28.15 -8.55 -1.77
CA LYS A 62 28.97 -7.44 -2.28
C LYS A 62 28.60 -6.12 -1.59
N LEU A 63 29.62 -5.44 -1.11
CA LEU A 63 29.59 -4.06 -0.61
C LEU A 63 30.22 -3.11 -1.64
N ALA A 64 29.88 -1.82 -1.57
CA ALA A 64 30.43 -0.79 -2.41
C ALA A 64 30.46 0.57 -1.69
N THR A 65 31.44 1.39 -2.05
CA THR A 65 31.63 2.75 -1.51
C THR A 65 31.48 3.79 -2.61
N THR A 66 31.34 5.06 -2.22
CA THR A 66 31.17 6.20 -3.13
C THR A 66 32.22 6.24 -4.24
N GLY A 67 31.77 6.45 -5.47
CA GLY A 67 32.58 6.46 -6.69
C GLY A 67 32.77 5.09 -7.35
N GLN A 68 32.41 3.99 -6.69
CA GLN A 68 32.44 2.66 -7.30
C GLN A 68 31.22 2.42 -8.19
N VAL A 69 31.37 1.53 -9.17
CA VAL A 69 30.27 1.07 -10.03
C VAL A 69 29.75 -0.27 -9.54
N VAL A 70 28.44 -0.35 -9.36
CA VAL A 70 27.71 -1.57 -9.02
C VAL A 70 26.86 -2.04 -10.20
N TYR A 71 26.64 -3.35 -10.28
CA TYR A 71 25.79 -3.97 -11.28
C TYR A 71 24.68 -4.72 -10.57
N PHE A 72 23.46 -4.64 -11.10
CA PHE A 72 22.32 -5.39 -10.58
C PHE A 72 21.29 -5.68 -11.66
N SER A 73 20.41 -6.64 -11.38
CA SER A 73 19.20 -6.87 -12.14
C SER A 73 17.98 -6.80 -11.22
N VAL A 74 16.86 -6.35 -11.78
CA VAL A 74 15.57 -6.33 -11.11
C VAL A 74 14.60 -7.18 -11.92
N ARG A 75 13.88 -8.07 -11.26
CA ARG A 75 12.83 -8.87 -11.88
C ARG A 75 11.60 -8.89 -10.98
N ILE A 76 10.44 -8.59 -11.57
CA ILE A 76 9.14 -8.67 -10.90
C ILE A 76 8.28 -9.60 -11.75
N THR A 77 7.74 -10.66 -11.16
CA THR A 77 6.90 -11.62 -11.87
C THR A 77 5.55 -11.81 -11.20
N ASP A 78 4.53 -12.07 -12.00
CA ASP A 78 3.23 -12.57 -11.55
C ASP A 78 3.28 -14.07 -11.19
N ASN A 79 2.14 -14.62 -10.78
CA ASN A 79 1.95 -16.04 -10.45
C ASN A 79 2.22 -17.00 -11.62
N ASP A 80 2.08 -16.53 -12.85
CA ASP A 80 2.33 -17.31 -14.06
C ASP A 80 3.81 -17.22 -14.48
N GLY A 81 4.63 -16.45 -13.76
CA GLY A 81 6.04 -16.24 -14.03
C GLY A 81 6.33 -15.21 -15.12
N ASN A 82 5.31 -14.47 -15.57
CA ASN A 82 5.47 -13.41 -16.57
C ASN A 82 6.08 -12.16 -15.93
N ASP A 83 6.94 -11.47 -16.66
CA ASP A 83 7.52 -10.22 -16.19
C ASP A 83 6.47 -9.10 -16.19
N VAL A 84 6.34 -8.42 -15.05
CA VAL A 84 5.42 -7.30 -14.85
C VAL A 84 6.18 -6.04 -14.46
N LYS A 85 5.54 -4.88 -14.64
CA LYS A 85 6.12 -3.59 -14.25
C LYS A 85 5.81 -3.30 -12.78
N GLY A 86 6.82 -2.77 -12.08
CA GLY A 86 6.67 -2.19 -10.75
C GLY A 86 7.55 -0.95 -10.63
N ASP A 87 7.69 -0.47 -9.41
CA ASP A 87 8.50 0.70 -9.07
C ASP A 87 9.92 0.28 -8.68
N ILE A 88 10.89 1.10 -9.06
CA ILE A 88 12.29 0.93 -8.67
C ILE A 88 12.78 2.24 -8.07
N HIS A 89 13.20 2.18 -6.82
CA HIS A 89 13.81 3.28 -6.09
C HIS A 89 15.31 3.04 -5.92
N LEU A 90 16.09 4.04 -6.29
CA LEU A 90 17.54 4.05 -6.14
C LEU A 90 17.91 5.04 -5.03
N GLY A 91 18.57 4.57 -3.98
CA GLY A 91 19.18 5.41 -2.95
C GLY A 91 20.69 5.42 -3.12
N ASP A 92 21.31 6.59 -3.06
CA ASP A 92 22.77 6.78 -3.18
C ASP A 92 23.39 6.08 -4.42
N LEU A 93 22.63 6.02 -5.51
CA LEU A 93 23.00 5.42 -6.78
C LEU A 93 22.53 6.30 -7.95
N GLU A 94 23.38 6.45 -8.96
CA GLU A 94 23.06 7.11 -10.22
C GLU A 94 23.27 6.14 -11.38
N VAL A 95 22.23 5.94 -12.21
CA VAL A 95 22.28 5.00 -13.35
C VAL A 95 23.25 5.52 -14.41
N LEU A 96 24.20 4.66 -14.79
CA LEU A 96 25.10 4.91 -15.90
C LEU A 96 24.52 4.42 -17.23
N TYR A 97 24.10 3.16 -17.26
CA TYR A 97 23.51 2.53 -18.44
C TYR A 97 22.66 1.33 -18.07
N ILE A 98 21.83 0.92 -19.04
CA ILE A 98 20.98 -0.26 -18.99
C ILE A 98 21.30 -1.10 -20.23
N ASP A 99 21.62 -2.37 -20.02
CA ASP A 99 21.88 -3.35 -21.09
C ASP A 99 21.03 -4.60 -20.84
N GLY A 100 19.91 -4.70 -21.56
CA GLY A 100 18.88 -5.71 -21.29
C GLY A 100 18.37 -5.60 -19.85
N SER A 101 18.50 -6.70 -19.09
CA SER A 101 18.11 -6.76 -17.68
C SER A 101 19.19 -6.31 -16.70
N ILE A 102 20.36 -5.89 -17.19
CA ILE A 102 21.50 -5.47 -16.38
C ILE A 102 21.53 -3.95 -16.27
N ILE A 103 21.61 -3.45 -15.05
CA ILE A 103 21.71 -2.04 -14.73
C ILE A 103 23.07 -1.79 -14.09
N ALA A 104 23.81 -0.82 -14.61
CA ALA A 104 25.04 -0.32 -14.03
C ALA A 104 24.78 1.05 -13.39
N ALA A 105 25.22 1.23 -12.15
CA ALA A 105 25.06 2.49 -11.43
C ALA A 105 26.33 2.87 -10.65
N THR A 106 26.61 4.16 -10.56
CA THR A 106 27.68 4.70 -9.71
C THR A 106 27.13 4.96 -8.31
N VAL A 107 27.88 4.58 -7.28
CA VAL A 107 27.57 4.90 -5.89
C VAL A 107 27.85 6.38 -5.63
N THR A 108 26.82 7.12 -5.23
CA THR A 108 26.89 8.57 -4.98
C THR A 108 26.92 8.94 -3.50
N GLY A 109 26.58 8.01 -2.61
CA GLY A 109 26.53 8.26 -1.17
C GLY A 109 26.99 7.06 -0.33
N ALA A 110 26.63 7.07 0.96
CA ALA A 110 27.09 6.10 1.95
C ALA A 110 26.17 4.87 2.10
N HIS A 111 24.93 4.97 1.63
CA HIS A 111 23.90 3.93 1.77
C HIS A 111 23.32 3.51 0.40
N PRO A 112 24.16 3.01 -0.53
CA PRO A 112 23.70 2.55 -1.84
C PRO A 112 22.65 1.44 -1.70
N THR A 113 21.45 1.71 -2.22
CA THR A 113 20.28 0.82 -2.16
C THR A 113 19.53 0.78 -3.48
N VAL A 114 19.01 -0.40 -3.80
CA VAL A 114 17.99 -0.60 -4.83
C VAL A 114 16.80 -1.28 -4.16
N THR A 115 15.65 -0.63 -4.19
CA THR A 115 14.38 -1.21 -3.74
C THR A 115 13.47 -1.33 -4.94
N ALA A 116 13.05 -2.56 -5.25
CA ALA A 116 12.02 -2.82 -6.23
C ALA A 116 10.73 -3.19 -5.51
N SER A 117 9.61 -2.66 -5.96
CA SER A 117 8.31 -2.90 -5.35
C SER A 117 7.21 -2.99 -6.40
N ILE A 118 6.15 -3.71 -6.07
CA ILE A 118 4.89 -3.67 -6.80
C ILE A 118 3.77 -3.59 -5.78
N GLU A 119 2.85 -2.66 -6.00
CA GLU A 119 1.61 -2.55 -5.26
C GLU A 119 0.46 -2.49 -6.27
N THR A 120 -0.47 -3.42 -6.15
CA THR A 120 -1.68 -3.45 -6.98
C THR A 120 -2.89 -3.42 -6.08
N ALA A 121 -3.87 -2.60 -6.46
CA ALA A 121 -5.19 -2.58 -5.84
C ALA A 121 -6.23 -2.64 -6.95
N THR A 122 -7.28 -3.45 -6.78
CA THR A 122 -8.42 -3.45 -7.70
C THR A 122 -9.10 -2.07 -7.64
N PRO A 123 -9.18 -1.34 -8.76
CA PRO A 123 -9.88 -0.07 -8.79
C PRO A 123 -11.40 -0.29 -8.72
N ALA A 124 -12.14 0.75 -8.31
CA ALA A 124 -13.58 0.66 -8.07
C ALA A 124 -14.39 0.24 -9.31
N ASP A 125 -13.92 0.58 -10.51
CA ASP A 125 -14.53 0.27 -11.80
C ASP A 125 -14.20 -1.15 -12.31
N GLN A 126 -13.39 -1.92 -11.58
CA GLN A 126 -12.99 -3.29 -11.91
C GLN A 126 -13.37 -4.30 -10.81
N LEU A 127 -14.18 -3.89 -9.83
CA LEU A 127 -14.64 -4.79 -8.79
C LEU A 127 -15.55 -5.86 -9.37
N VAL A 128 -15.41 -7.10 -8.90
CA VAL A 128 -16.16 -8.25 -9.42
C VAL A 128 -16.87 -8.95 -8.26
N TYR A 129 -18.09 -9.42 -8.53
CA TYR A 129 -18.86 -10.30 -7.65
C TYR A 129 -19.47 -11.43 -8.47
N ASN A 130 -19.25 -12.69 -8.07
CA ASN A 130 -19.71 -13.89 -8.79
C ASN A 130 -19.34 -13.88 -10.30
N GLY A 131 -18.12 -13.43 -10.63
CA GLY A 131 -17.64 -13.34 -12.01
C GLY A 131 -18.27 -12.23 -12.86
N LYS A 132 -19.06 -11.34 -12.27
CA LYS A 132 -19.66 -10.17 -12.94
C LYS A 132 -19.10 -8.87 -12.37
N LEU A 133 -18.90 -7.89 -13.24
CA LEU A 133 -18.47 -6.56 -12.86
C LEU A 133 -19.53 -5.89 -11.96
N ILE A 134 -19.09 -5.28 -10.88
CA ILE A 134 -19.88 -4.34 -10.08
C ILE A 134 -19.88 -3.01 -10.82
N VAL A 135 -21.08 -2.48 -11.12
CA VAL A 135 -21.23 -1.24 -11.87
C VAL A 135 -21.54 -0.10 -10.90
N ILE A 136 -20.70 0.92 -10.88
CA ILE A 136 -20.90 2.13 -10.09
C ILE A 136 -21.19 3.28 -11.06
N THR A 137 -22.37 3.88 -10.98
CA THR A 137 -22.77 5.01 -11.82
C THR A 137 -23.42 6.08 -10.95
N GLY A 138 -22.62 7.08 -10.56
CA GLY A 138 -23.05 8.12 -9.63
C GLY A 138 -23.46 7.54 -8.27
N ASP A 139 -24.76 7.69 -7.96
CA ASP A 139 -25.38 7.21 -6.72
C ASP A 139 -25.98 5.80 -6.85
N THR A 140 -25.80 5.14 -7.99
CA THR A 140 -26.27 3.78 -8.21
C THR A 140 -25.11 2.78 -8.20
N VAL A 141 -25.29 1.70 -7.46
CA VAL A 141 -24.34 0.57 -7.40
C VAL A 141 -25.08 -0.72 -7.74
N THR A 142 -24.63 -1.41 -8.78
CA THR A 142 -25.21 -2.69 -9.21
C THR A 142 -24.26 -3.82 -8.87
N ILE A 143 -24.74 -4.79 -8.09
CA ILE A 143 -24.01 -6.00 -7.69
C ILE A 143 -24.85 -7.21 -8.12
N ASP A 144 -24.41 -7.89 -9.17
CA ASP A 144 -25.19 -8.91 -9.87
C ASP A 144 -26.60 -8.40 -10.27
N LYS A 145 -27.67 -8.86 -9.61
CA LYS A 145 -29.05 -8.42 -9.87
C LYS A 145 -29.53 -7.31 -8.94
N LEU A 146 -28.76 -7.01 -7.89
CA LEU A 146 -29.13 -6.01 -6.90
C LEU A 146 -28.74 -4.62 -7.43
N VAL A 147 -29.67 -3.69 -7.32
CA VAL A 147 -29.48 -2.28 -7.68
C VAL A 147 -29.69 -1.45 -6.42
N PHE A 148 -28.60 -0.94 -5.87
CA PHE A 148 -28.61 -0.07 -4.70
C PHE A 148 -28.62 1.38 -5.14
N THR A 149 -29.40 2.22 -4.45
CA THR A 149 -29.21 3.67 -4.46
C THR A 149 -28.53 4.07 -3.17
N ARG A 150 -27.43 4.82 -3.26
CA ARG A 150 -26.71 5.37 -2.11
C ARG A 150 -26.93 6.87 -2.02
N GLN A 151 -26.92 7.39 -0.81
CA GLN A 151 -26.86 8.81 -0.51
C GLN A 151 -25.79 9.05 0.54
N ASN A 152 -24.90 10.02 0.34
CA ASN A 152 -23.78 10.29 1.25
C ASN A 152 -22.99 9.02 1.60
N ASN A 153 -22.72 8.18 0.59
CA ASN A 153 -22.02 6.90 0.73
C ASN A 153 -22.74 5.81 1.55
N VAL A 154 -24.02 5.95 1.85
CA VAL A 154 -24.81 4.94 2.57
C VAL A 154 -25.94 4.45 1.66
N ALA A 155 -26.15 3.13 1.58
CA ALA A 155 -27.28 2.59 0.83
C ALA A 155 -28.60 3.01 1.50
N VAL A 156 -29.51 3.59 0.73
CA VAL A 156 -30.82 4.07 1.21
C VAL A 156 -31.98 3.30 0.59
N SER A 157 -31.73 2.64 -0.54
CA SER A 157 -32.68 1.71 -1.16
C SER A 157 -31.94 0.59 -1.87
N VAL A 158 -32.66 -0.52 -2.06
CA VAL A 158 -32.20 -1.66 -2.87
C VAL A 158 -33.38 -2.27 -3.59
N ASP A 159 -33.20 -2.54 -4.88
CA ASP A 159 -34.11 -3.28 -5.74
C ASP A 159 -33.42 -4.49 -6.34
N ILE A 160 -34.21 -5.45 -6.83
CA ILE A 160 -33.71 -6.59 -7.60
C ILE A 160 -34.30 -6.56 -9.01
N ALA A 161 -33.43 -6.61 -10.02
CA ALA A 161 -33.86 -6.68 -11.42
C ALA A 161 -34.59 -8.01 -11.67
N ASP A 162 -35.81 -7.94 -12.22
CA ASP A 162 -36.64 -9.08 -12.62
C ASP A 162 -36.88 -10.12 -11.51
N GLY A 163 -36.90 -9.70 -10.25
CA GLY A 163 -37.03 -10.59 -9.08
C GLY A 163 -38.21 -10.25 -8.16
N ASN A 164 -38.53 -11.17 -7.25
CA ASN A 164 -39.50 -10.95 -6.18
C ASN A 164 -38.81 -10.68 -4.82
N LEU A 165 -39.60 -10.41 -3.78
CA LEU A 165 -39.09 -10.14 -2.42
C LEU A 165 -38.25 -11.28 -1.84
N GLY A 166 -38.58 -12.53 -2.19
CA GLY A 166 -37.82 -13.71 -1.78
C GLY A 166 -36.45 -13.78 -2.47
N ASP A 167 -36.38 -13.41 -3.75
CA ASP A 167 -35.12 -13.31 -4.49
C ASP A 167 -34.23 -12.18 -3.93
N LEU A 168 -34.84 -11.03 -3.63
CA LEU A 168 -34.16 -9.89 -2.99
C LEU A 168 -33.55 -10.30 -1.65
N SER A 169 -34.34 -10.93 -0.78
CA SER A 169 -33.90 -11.37 0.55
C SER A 169 -32.75 -12.37 0.46
N ARG A 170 -32.82 -13.32 -0.48
CA ARG A 170 -31.75 -14.31 -0.69
C ARG A 170 -30.46 -13.67 -1.22
N ALA A 171 -30.57 -12.76 -2.17
CA ALA A 171 -29.42 -12.07 -2.76
C ALA A 171 -28.73 -11.16 -1.72
N LEU A 172 -29.48 -10.45 -0.89
CA LEU A 172 -28.93 -9.66 0.22
C LEU A 172 -28.26 -10.55 1.28
N ALA A 173 -28.88 -11.69 1.63
CA ALA A 173 -28.29 -12.63 2.56
C ALA A 173 -26.95 -13.20 2.05
N ALA A 174 -26.78 -13.37 0.74
CA ALA A 174 -25.51 -13.77 0.14
C ALA A 174 -24.40 -12.71 0.26
N LEU A 175 -24.78 -11.45 0.47
CA LEU A 175 -23.86 -10.35 0.82
C LEU A 175 -23.74 -10.15 2.34
N GLY A 176 -24.40 -10.98 3.16
CA GLY A 176 -24.35 -10.89 4.62
C GLY A 176 -25.21 -9.79 5.22
N MET A 177 -26.23 -9.31 4.50
CA MET A 177 -27.08 -8.21 4.93
C MET A 177 -28.58 -8.53 4.77
N THR A 178 -29.41 -7.71 5.40
CA THR A 178 -30.87 -7.77 5.34
C THR A 178 -31.46 -6.50 4.74
N ILE A 179 -32.73 -6.56 4.33
CA ILE A 179 -33.49 -5.39 3.89
C ILE A 179 -33.52 -4.31 4.98
N GLU A 180 -33.63 -4.71 6.25
CA GLU A 180 -33.63 -3.80 7.40
C GLU A 180 -32.28 -3.06 7.56
N ASP A 181 -31.16 -3.74 7.30
CA ASP A 181 -29.84 -3.10 7.34
C ASP A 181 -29.72 -1.95 6.36
N VAL A 182 -30.26 -2.12 5.13
CA VAL A 182 -30.25 -1.09 4.08
C VAL A 182 -31.10 0.09 4.51
N TYR A 183 -32.37 -0.12 4.86
CA TYR A 183 -33.27 0.99 5.22
C TYR A 183 -32.93 1.67 6.55
N SER A 184 -32.19 0.99 7.43
CA SER A 184 -31.66 1.58 8.67
C SER A 184 -30.36 2.36 8.45
N GLY A 185 -29.88 2.47 7.21
CA GLY A 185 -28.64 3.17 6.87
C GLY A 185 -27.38 2.52 7.45
N ARG A 186 -27.41 1.20 7.71
CA ARG A 186 -26.27 0.45 8.27
C ARG A 186 -25.27 0.01 7.20
N ILE A 187 -25.65 0.07 5.92
CA ILE A 187 -24.84 -0.39 4.80
C ILE A 187 -24.07 0.78 4.20
N TYR A 188 -22.80 0.90 4.57
CA TYR A 188 -21.87 1.81 3.92
C TYR A 188 -21.48 1.27 2.54
N MET A 189 -21.56 2.14 1.55
CA MET A 189 -21.38 1.85 0.14
C MET A 189 -20.58 2.95 -0.56
N SER A 190 -19.60 3.56 0.12
CA SER A 190 -18.57 4.40 -0.51
C SER A 190 -17.72 3.56 -1.47
N ASP A 191 -17.06 4.20 -2.43
CA ASP A 191 -16.11 3.50 -3.32
C ASP A 191 -15.00 2.80 -2.52
N ALA A 192 -14.55 3.42 -1.42
CA ALA A 192 -13.58 2.83 -0.51
C ALA A 192 -14.12 1.58 0.20
N ALA A 193 -15.38 1.60 0.66
CA ALA A 193 -16.02 0.43 1.26
C ALA A 193 -16.19 -0.69 0.22
N LEU A 194 -16.56 -0.36 -1.02
CA LEU A 194 -16.67 -1.34 -2.10
C LEU A 194 -15.31 -1.96 -2.43
N ILE A 195 -14.25 -1.16 -2.55
CA ILE A 195 -12.87 -1.66 -2.75
C ILE A 195 -12.44 -2.53 -1.56
N ALA A 196 -12.78 -2.17 -0.33
CA ALA A 196 -12.40 -2.95 0.84
C ALA A 196 -13.11 -4.32 0.92
N ASN A 197 -14.35 -4.41 0.45
CA ASN A 197 -15.14 -5.65 0.52
C ASN A 197 -15.00 -6.52 -0.73
N PHE A 198 -14.75 -5.95 -1.92
CA PHE A 198 -14.71 -6.66 -3.20
C PHE A 198 -13.38 -6.57 -3.94
N GLY A 199 -12.51 -5.65 -3.53
CA GLY A 199 -11.22 -5.45 -4.18
C GLY A 199 -10.16 -6.38 -3.61
N GLN A 200 -9.12 -6.55 -4.41
CA GLN A 200 -7.89 -7.24 -4.03
C GLN A 200 -6.78 -6.22 -3.83
N ARG A 201 -5.88 -6.51 -2.90
CA ARG A 201 -4.65 -5.74 -2.69
C ARG A 201 -3.47 -6.66 -2.54
N SER A 202 -2.40 -6.34 -3.25
CA SER A 202 -1.16 -7.10 -3.21
C SER A 202 0.02 -6.14 -3.15
N ARG A 203 0.99 -6.48 -2.32
CA ARG A 203 2.26 -5.76 -2.24
C ARG A 203 3.40 -6.76 -2.14
N ALA A 204 4.42 -6.56 -2.95
CA ALA A 204 5.69 -7.27 -2.85
C ALA A 204 6.85 -6.29 -3.02
N GLU A 205 7.96 -6.55 -2.33
CA GLU A 205 9.12 -5.67 -2.32
C GLU A 205 10.39 -6.49 -2.09
N ALA A 206 11.49 -6.12 -2.76
CA ALA A 206 12.82 -6.61 -2.43
C ALA A 206 13.83 -5.47 -2.47
N THR A 207 14.78 -5.51 -1.55
CA THR A 207 15.84 -4.49 -1.44
C THR A 207 17.22 -5.13 -1.47
N ALA A 208 18.11 -4.62 -2.31
CA ALA A 208 19.54 -4.89 -2.27
C ALA A 208 20.31 -3.70 -1.70
N LYS A 209 21.24 -3.96 -0.79
CA LYS A 209 22.05 -2.97 -0.09
C LYS A 209 23.54 -3.20 -0.35
N TRP A 210 24.32 -2.21 -0.74
CA TRP A 210 25.78 -2.34 -0.90
C TRP A 210 26.56 -1.78 0.31
N TYR A 211 25.94 -1.68 1.47
CA TYR A 211 26.57 -1.24 2.72
C TYR A 211 26.21 -2.23 3.84
N ALA A 212 26.99 -2.24 4.91
CA ALA A 212 26.72 -3.09 6.06
C ALA A 212 25.57 -2.52 6.90
N ASP A 213 24.73 -3.37 7.50
CA ASP A 213 23.61 -2.90 8.33
C ASP A 213 24.07 -2.12 9.58
N ALA A 214 25.30 -2.33 10.06
CA ALA A 214 25.89 -1.52 11.14
C ALA A 214 26.18 -0.07 10.72
N ASP A 215 26.32 0.16 9.42
CA ASP A 215 26.45 1.49 8.82
C ASP A 215 25.09 2.05 8.42
N ALA A 216 23.98 1.32 8.58
CA ALA A 216 22.66 1.89 8.35
C ALA A 216 22.45 3.05 9.33
N GLU A 217 22.40 4.27 8.82
CA GLU A 217 21.91 5.39 9.61
C GLU A 217 20.55 4.99 10.18
N VAL A 218 20.37 5.13 11.51
CA VAL A 218 19.09 4.92 12.17
C VAL A 218 18.14 5.92 11.55
N LYS A 219 17.44 5.50 10.50
CA LYS A 219 16.26 6.19 10.02
C LYS A 219 15.38 6.30 11.26
N PRO A 220 15.04 7.49 11.77
CA PRO A 220 14.04 7.57 12.82
C PRO A 220 12.87 6.75 12.29
N THR A 221 12.38 5.81 13.09
CA THR A 221 11.14 5.10 12.78
C THR A 221 10.17 6.21 12.41
N VAL A 222 9.92 6.41 11.12
CA VAL A 222 8.72 7.11 10.68
C VAL A 222 7.67 6.25 11.34
N PRO A 223 6.92 6.76 12.35
CA PRO A 223 5.83 5.98 12.90
C PRO A 223 5.05 5.53 11.69
N ASP A 224 4.91 4.21 11.49
CA ASP A 224 4.14 3.70 10.38
C ASP A 224 2.85 4.49 10.41
N LEU A 225 2.62 5.29 9.36
CA LEU A 225 1.36 5.97 9.20
C LEU A 225 0.35 4.84 9.28
N PRO A 226 -0.60 4.86 10.24
CA PRO A 226 -1.59 3.81 10.32
C PRO A 226 -2.17 3.68 8.92
N GLN A 227 -2.16 2.45 8.41
CA GLN A 227 -2.60 2.14 7.06
C GLN A 227 -4.14 2.33 7.03
N THR A 228 -4.58 3.59 7.06
CA THR A 228 -5.97 3.96 6.91
C THR A 228 -6.16 4.23 5.44
N GLY A 229 -6.85 3.31 4.78
CA GLY A 229 -7.62 3.66 3.59
C GLY A 229 -8.54 4.80 3.95
N ASP A 230 -8.14 6.01 3.55
CA ASP A 230 -8.98 7.09 3.01
C ASP A 230 -8.19 8.40 3.07
N LYS A 231 -7.76 8.88 1.89
CA LYS A 231 -7.60 10.31 1.70
C LYS A 231 -9.00 10.89 1.56
N THR A 232 -9.42 11.77 2.46
CA THR A 232 -9.96 13.11 2.15
C THR A 232 -10.16 13.89 3.45
N GLY A 233 -9.43 15.00 3.64
CA GLY A 233 -9.70 15.95 4.72
C GLY A 233 -8.47 16.69 5.23
N ILE A 234 -8.08 17.76 4.53
CA ILE A 234 -7.07 18.74 4.96
C ILE A 234 -7.51 19.36 6.30
N VAL A 235 -6.66 19.31 7.33
CA VAL A 235 -6.26 20.43 8.22
C VAL A 235 -5.38 19.89 9.36
N GLY A 236 -4.15 20.42 9.43
CA GLY A 236 -3.50 20.74 10.71
C GLY A 236 -2.44 19.77 11.24
N PHE A 237 -1.19 19.89 10.76
CA PHE A 237 -0.01 19.97 11.64
C PHE A 237 1.13 20.68 10.88
N ALA A 238 1.06 22.01 10.86
CA ALA A 238 2.27 22.81 10.90
C ALA A 238 2.77 22.84 12.35
N LEU A 239 4.10 22.95 12.53
CA LEU A 239 4.89 23.17 13.77
C LEU A 239 5.12 21.89 14.62
N ILE A 240 6.35 21.47 14.98
CA ILE A 240 7.62 22.18 15.26
C ILE A 240 8.81 21.23 15.03
N ALA A 241 9.85 21.68 14.31
CA ALA A 241 11.23 21.25 14.54
C ALA A 241 12.21 22.36 14.10
N ALA A 242 12.16 23.50 14.79
CA ALA A 242 13.25 24.46 14.80
C ALA A 242 14.24 24.08 15.92
N ALA A 243 15.23 23.25 15.57
CA ALA A 243 16.53 23.06 16.22
C ALA A 243 17.23 22.00 15.36
N VAL A 244 18.26 22.28 14.57
CA VAL A 244 19.61 22.66 14.99
C VAL A 244 20.34 23.16 13.74
N PHE A 245 20.81 24.41 13.72
CA PHE A 245 21.89 24.82 12.82
C PHE A 245 22.64 26.03 13.39
N ILE A 246 23.48 25.81 14.39
CA ILE A 246 24.66 26.66 14.63
C ILE A 246 25.81 25.74 15.04
N ILE A 247 26.54 25.18 14.07
CA ILE A 247 27.97 24.89 14.21
C ILE A 247 28.69 25.21 12.89
N GLY A 248 29.40 26.34 12.90
CA GLY A 248 30.75 26.46 12.37
C GLY A 248 30.99 26.41 10.86
N VAL A 249 30.67 27.49 10.13
CA VAL A 249 31.36 27.76 8.86
C VAL A 249 32.73 28.36 9.17
N LYS A 250 33.76 27.52 9.11
CA LYS A 250 35.16 27.90 9.00
C LYS A 250 35.39 28.50 7.60
N LYS A 251 35.55 29.83 7.50
CA LYS A 251 36.12 30.48 6.31
C LYS A 251 37.41 31.22 6.71
N TRP A 252 38.52 30.71 6.19
CA TRP A 252 39.79 31.41 6.06
C TRP A 252 39.76 32.25 4.77
N VAL A 253 39.74 33.57 4.91
CA VAL A 253 40.27 34.64 4.03
C VAL A 253 40.30 35.88 4.95
N ARG A 254 41.40 36.56 5.28
CA ARG A 254 42.68 36.85 4.65
C ARG A 254 43.72 37.09 5.75
#